data_AF-A0A3C0UE02-F1
#
_entry.id   AF-A0A3C0UE02-F1
#
_cell.length_a   1.000
_cell.length_b   1.000
_cell.length_c   1.000
_cell.angle_alpha   90.00
_cell.angle_beta   90.00
_cell.angle_gamma   90.00
#
_symmetry.space_group_name_H-M   'P 1'
#
loop_
_entity.id
_entity.type
_entity.pdbx_description
1 polymer ?
#
loop_
_entity_poly.entity_id
_entity_poly.type
_entity_poly.pdbx_seq_one_letter_code
_entity_poly.pdbx_strand_id
1 'polypeptide(L)'
;MITNLPEKIIGLSSDQESSIQIGIAATDAEKEKIFRLRYEIYVEEMKRQPNLADHRSKQLVDEIDKWAILLYAKVGTEYIGTMRVNIGSIDEFPSDLANVLLMNRFRQFCNTSGNPLVAFSSKLMVSKQYRNSAALHLLSAKGYELYCNHHVHFNFGGCNFYLLRLYEQIGCRRFGRSFEDPGYGLLHPFILLVDDISHLKAVRSPFFRKARKREGLNSAATDWFFNEFPEAASMINSQLVTEGELWDIVTNYFRASGSPESVIPVLRGLSETEASIFLFRCGVIVQCHDKDRIITRGLISEELNILLSGRIVASKHLLQDKSLILPGQSFGAIGLSGPAIQQMDFEAATPAEIMVISRQYFRKFSVAYPDIANTILQNLKM
;
A
#
# COMPACT_ATOMS: atom_id res chain seq x y z
N MET A 1 27.12 24.11 -31.17
CA MET A 1 26.17 24.99 -30.44
C MET A 1 25.37 24.11 -29.52
N ILE A 2 25.71 24.19 -28.23
CA ILE A 2 25.20 23.34 -27.16
C ILE A 2 23.94 24.02 -26.62
N THR A 3 22.77 23.42 -26.86
CA THR A 3 21.51 23.90 -26.30
C THR A 3 21.17 23.12 -25.04
N ASN A 4 21.13 23.88 -23.94
CA ASN A 4 20.75 23.53 -22.58
C ASN A 4 19.54 22.59 -22.46
N LEU A 5 19.73 21.47 -21.76
CA LEU A 5 18.68 20.75 -21.04
C LEU A 5 18.59 21.30 -19.61
N PRO A 6 17.40 21.56 -19.05
CA PRO A 6 17.29 22.02 -17.68
C PRO A 6 17.45 20.84 -16.70
N GLU A 7 18.60 20.78 -16.03
CA GLU A 7 18.78 20.08 -14.77
C GLU A 7 17.89 20.73 -13.69
N LYS A 8 16.88 19.99 -13.21
CA LYS A 8 16.36 20.13 -11.84
C LYS A 8 15.63 18.86 -11.42
N ILE A 9 16.40 17.78 -11.27
CA ILE A 9 16.05 16.74 -10.29
C ILE A 9 16.54 17.30 -8.96
N ILE A 10 15.63 17.88 -8.18
CA ILE A 10 15.93 18.28 -6.81
C ILE A 10 16.06 16.98 -6.01
N GLY A 11 17.26 16.42 -5.98
CA GLY A 11 17.69 15.55 -4.89
C GLY A 11 17.79 16.42 -3.65
N LEU A 12 17.04 16.09 -2.60
CA LEU A 12 17.18 16.73 -1.30
C LEU A 12 18.64 16.53 -0.84
N SER A 13 19.32 17.61 -0.44
CA SER A 13 20.67 17.53 0.12
C SER A 13 20.65 16.72 1.42
N SER A 14 21.75 16.03 1.74
CA SER A 14 21.92 15.25 2.98
C SER A 14 21.60 16.04 4.26
N ASP A 15 21.70 17.36 4.22
CA ASP A 15 21.37 18.26 5.34
C ASP A 15 19.86 18.40 5.64
N GLN A 16 18.97 18.04 4.69
CA GLN A 16 17.52 18.08 4.93
C GLN A 16 17.01 16.82 5.62
N GLU A 17 17.67 15.68 5.45
CA GLU A 17 17.30 14.42 6.14
C GLU A 17 17.54 14.48 7.66
N SER A 18 18.55 15.24 8.11
CA SER A 18 18.84 15.46 9.54
C SER A 18 17.90 16.47 10.23
N SER A 19 16.97 17.09 9.49
CA SER A 19 16.06 18.12 9.99
C SER A 19 14.63 17.66 10.30
N ILE A 20 14.25 16.43 9.91
CA ILE A 20 12.87 15.94 10.05
C ILE A 20 12.59 15.61 11.52
N GLN A 21 11.64 16.34 12.12
CA GLN A 21 11.21 16.13 13.50
C GLN A 21 9.89 15.37 13.53
N ILE A 22 9.81 14.31 14.35
CA ILE A 22 8.58 13.56 14.59
C ILE A 22 7.99 13.95 15.94
N GLY A 23 6.69 14.22 15.98
CA GLY A 23 5.97 14.55 17.21
C GLY A 23 4.57 13.94 17.26
N ILE A 24 3.93 14.07 18.42
CA ILE A 24 2.52 13.76 18.66
C ILE A 24 1.80 15.10 18.82
N ALA A 25 0.73 15.34 18.08
CA ALA A 25 -0.07 16.56 18.22
C ALA A 25 -0.75 16.60 19.59
N ALA A 26 -0.44 17.62 20.38
CA ALA A 26 -0.98 17.82 21.72
C ALA A 26 -2.05 18.93 21.76
N THR A 27 -1.96 19.90 20.84
CA THR A 27 -2.88 21.04 20.79
C THR A 27 -3.83 20.98 19.60
N ASP A 28 -4.99 21.63 19.70
CA ASP A 28 -5.95 21.71 18.59
C ASP A 28 -5.37 22.41 17.36
N ALA A 29 -4.47 23.38 17.56
CA ALA A 29 -3.75 24.04 16.48
C ALA A 29 -2.86 23.06 15.69
N GLU A 30 -2.15 22.15 16.36
CA GLU A 30 -1.34 21.12 15.69
C GLU A 30 -2.23 20.10 14.97
N LYS A 31 -3.36 19.70 15.59
CA LYS A 31 -4.33 18.80 14.94
C LYS A 31 -4.94 19.43 13.69
N GLU A 32 -5.28 20.71 13.74
CA GLU A 32 -5.77 21.44 12.57
C GLU A 32 -4.76 21.44 11.41
N LYS A 33 -3.46 21.63 11.69
CA LYS A 33 -2.42 21.53 10.65
C LYS A 33 -2.40 20.15 10.00
N ILE A 34 -2.56 19.09 10.79
CA ILE A 34 -2.66 17.72 10.29
C ILE A 34 -3.91 17.53 9.42
N PHE A 35 -5.07 18.02 9.85
CA PHE A 35 -6.32 17.87 9.08
C PHE A 35 -6.27 18.60 7.74
N ARG A 36 -5.65 19.78 7.70
CA ARG A 36 -5.41 20.52 6.45
C ARG A 36 -4.42 19.78 5.54
N LEU A 37 -3.30 19.28 6.08
CA LEU A 37 -2.34 18.48 5.32
C LEU A 37 -2.99 17.24 4.67
N ARG A 38 -3.88 16.56 5.40
CA ARG A 38 -4.64 15.42 4.87
C ARG A 38 -5.56 15.81 3.72
N TYR A 39 -6.23 16.96 3.83
CA TYR A 39 -7.09 17.49 2.79
C TYR A 39 -6.29 17.83 1.53
N GLU A 40 -5.17 18.54 1.67
CA GLU A 40 -4.26 18.88 0.57
C GLU A 40 -3.80 17.62 -0.18
N ILE A 41 -3.39 16.58 0.55
CA ILE A 41 -2.90 15.34 -0.07
C ILE A 41 -4.04 14.53 -0.69
N TYR A 42 -5.09 14.17 0.07
CA TYR A 42 -6.11 13.28 -0.46
C TYR A 42 -7.04 13.95 -1.46
N VAL A 43 -7.51 15.17 -1.17
CA VAL A 43 -8.53 15.85 -1.96
C VAL A 43 -7.88 16.65 -3.09
N GLU A 44 -6.93 17.53 -2.77
CA GLU A 44 -6.38 18.44 -3.77
C GLU A 44 -5.36 17.74 -4.69
N GLU A 45 -4.45 16.95 -4.14
CA GLU A 45 -3.41 16.25 -4.90
C GLU A 45 -3.92 14.93 -5.51
N MET A 46 -4.44 14.02 -4.68
CA MET A 46 -4.84 12.67 -5.11
C MET A 46 -6.23 12.60 -5.74
N LYS A 47 -6.98 13.72 -5.75
CA LYS A 47 -8.35 13.83 -6.28
C LYS A 47 -9.32 12.78 -5.73
N ARG A 48 -9.07 12.33 -4.49
CA ARG A 48 -10.00 11.46 -3.76
C ARG A 48 -11.23 12.26 -3.36
N GLN A 49 -12.34 11.54 -3.21
CA GLN A 49 -13.62 12.12 -2.77
C GLN A 49 -14.07 11.42 -1.49
N PRO A 50 -13.35 11.60 -0.36
CA PRO A 50 -13.79 11.03 0.91
C PRO A 50 -15.07 11.71 1.37
N ASN A 51 -16.03 10.93 1.85
CA ASN A 51 -17.36 11.42 2.26
C ASN A 51 -17.31 12.53 3.33
N LEU A 52 -16.25 12.55 4.14
CA LEU A 52 -16.09 13.43 5.31
C LEU A 52 -15.18 14.63 5.04
N ALA A 53 -14.84 14.95 3.79
CA ALA A 53 -14.08 16.15 3.47
C ALA A 53 -14.90 17.42 3.73
N ASP A 54 -14.41 18.31 4.58
CA ASP A 54 -14.95 19.66 4.71
C ASP A 54 -14.26 20.58 3.70
N HIS A 55 -14.93 20.80 2.57
CA HIS A 55 -14.45 21.68 1.51
C HIS A 55 -14.45 23.18 1.88
N ARG A 56 -15.20 23.58 2.90
CA ARG A 56 -15.27 24.98 3.36
C ARG A 56 -14.06 25.32 4.21
N SER A 57 -13.73 24.48 5.19
CA SER A 57 -12.56 24.68 6.06
C SER A 57 -11.28 24.06 5.50
N LYS A 58 -11.38 23.29 4.40
CA LYS A 58 -10.29 22.51 3.79
C LYS A 58 -9.63 21.56 4.79
N GLN A 59 -10.46 20.82 5.52
CA GLN A 59 -10.04 19.86 6.51
C GLN A 59 -10.56 18.47 6.18
N LEU A 60 -9.77 17.46 6.52
CA LEU A 60 -10.19 16.07 6.47
C LEU A 60 -10.02 15.45 7.86
N VAL A 61 -11.16 15.32 8.55
CA VAL A 61 -11.29 14.82 9.92
C VAL A 61 -12.51 13.89 9.99
N ASP A 62 -12.42 12.82 10.76
CA ASP A 62 -13.51 11.86 10.98
C ASP A 62 -13.71 11.53 12.47
N GLU A 63 -14.67 10.68 12.79
CA GLU A 63 -15.06 10.40 14.18
C GLU A 63 -13.95 9.75 15.01
N ILE A 64 -13.08 8.94 14.39
CA ILE A 64 -12.00 8.25 15.11
C ILE A 64 -10.80 9.17 15.35
N ASP A 65 -10.75 10.36 14.75
CA ASP A 65 -9.76 11.39 15.12
C ASP A 65 -9.97 11.96 16.54
N LYS A 66 -11.18 11.82 17.12
CA LYS A 66 -11.49 12.33 18.47
C LYS A 66 -10.62 11.71 19.56
N TRP A 67 -10.21 10.46 19.37
CA TRP A 67 -9.42 9.69 20.34
C TRP A 67 -8.12 9.14 19.73
N ALA A 68 -7.75 9.62 18.53
CA ALA A 68 -6.54 9.18 17.87
C ALA A 68 -5.28 9.83 18.47
N ILE A 69 -4.19 9.06 18.45
CA ILE A 69 -2.83 9.57 18.58
C ILE A 69 -2.40 10.02 17.18
N LEU A 70 -2.31 11.34 16.98
CA LEU A 70 -1.93 11.93 15.71
C LEU A 70 -0.44 12.22 15.67
N LEU A 71 0.29 11.46 14.86
CA LEU A 71 1.69 11.68 14.60
C LEU A 71 1.86 12.71 13.48
N TYR A 72 2.89 13.55 13.61
CA TYR A 72 3.32 14.45 12.55
C TYR A 72 4.82 14.34 12.27
N ALA A 73 5.20 14.64 11.05
CA ALA A 73 6.57 14.92 10.64
C ALA A 73 6.65 16.38 10.20
N LYS A 74 7.67 17.11 10.66
CA LYS A 74 7.88 18.52 10.30
C LYS A 74 9.33 18.83 9.91
N VAL A 75 9.50 19.83 9.06
CA VAL A 75 10.79 20.47 8.75
C VAL A 75 10.63 21.96 9.06
N GLY A 76 11.40 22.45 10.04
CA GLY A 76 11.15 23.78 10.61
C GLY A 76 9.72 23.90 11.17
N THR A 77 8.92 24.79 10.58
CA THR A 77 7.51 25.01 10.93
C THR A 77 6.52 24.31 9.98
N GLU A 78 7.00 23.69 8.90
CA GLU A 78 6.17 23.05 7.88
C GLU A 78 5.83 21.61 8.28
N TYR A 79 4.54 21.25 8.25
CA TYR A 79 4.08 19.87 8.44
C TYR A 79 4.16 19.12 7.12
N ILE A 80 5.03 18.13 7.05
CA ILE A 80 5.37 17.44 5.79
C ILE A 80 4.79 16.03 5.70
N GLY A 81 4.29 15.48 6.81
CA GLY A 81 3.67 14.15 6.85
C GLY A 81 2.90 13.89 8.14
N THR A 82 2.05 12.88 8.12
CA THR A 82 1.25 12.46 9.28
C THR A 82 0.97 10.96 9.25
N MET A 83 0.63 10.42 10.42
CA MET A 83 0.10 9.07 10.60
C MET A 83 -0.93 9.11 11.73
N ARG A 84 -2.07 8.44 11.55
CA ARG A 84 -3.07 8.25 12.60
C ARG A 84 -2.90 6.88 13.23
N VAL A 85 -2.88 6.85 14.56
CA VAL A 85 -2.89 5.62 15.36
C VAL A 85 -4.04 5.68 16.36
N ASN A 86 -4.83 4.63 16.40
CA ASN A 86 -5.88 4.40 17.38
C ASN A 86 -5.51 3.14 18.17
N ILE A 87 -5.50 3.18 19.50
CA ILE A 87 -5.22 2.03 20.36
C ILE A 87 -6.36 1.90 21.35
N GLY A 88 -7.05 0.76 21.33
CA GLY A 88 -8.24 0.52 22.16
C GLY A 88 -8.69 -0.93 22.07
N SER A 89 -9.71 -1.26 22.85
CA SER A 89 -10.44 -2.51 22.70
C SER A 89 -11.24 -2.52 21.39
N ILE A 90 -11.58 -3.72 20.89
CA ILE A 90 -12.31 -3.87 19.62
C ILE A 90 -13.68 -3.15 19.66
N ASP A 91 -14.31 -3.04 20.83
CA ASP A 91 -15.60 -2.37 21.02
C ASP A 91 -15.55 -0.84 20.91
N GLU A 92 -14.36 -0.25 21.00
CA GLU A 92 -14.16 1.21 20.84
C GLU A 92 -14.02 1.62 19.36
N PHE A 93 -13.80 0.65 18.46
CA PHE A 93 -13.76 0.92 17.03
C PHE A 93 -15.17 0.93 16.43
N PRO A 94 -15.44 1.79 15.43
CA PRO A 94 -16.70 1.74 14.69
C PRO A 94 -16.99 0.33 14.15
N SER A 95 -18.23 -0.11 14.26
CA SER A 95 -18.63 -1.48 13.88
C SER A 95 -18.27 -1.83 12.45
N ASP A 96 -18.45 -0.89 11.53
CA ASP A 96 -18.16 -1.10 10.11
C ASP A 96 -16.66 -1.31 9.88
N LEU A 97 -15.81 -0.54 10.57
CA LEU A 97 -14.35 -0.71 10.53
C LEU A 97 -13.93 -2.06 11.12
N ALA A 98 -14.48 -2.42 12.28
CA ALA A 98 -14.22 -3.70 12.92
C ALA A 98 -14.65 -4.89 12.06
N ASN A 99 -15.74 -4.74 11.29
CA ASN A 99 -16.23 -5.75 10.36
C ASN A 99 -15.31 -5.92 9.14
N VAL A 100 -14.97 -4.83 8.44
CA VAL A 100 -14.16 -4.93 7.20
C VAL A 100 -12.72 -5.37 7.46
N LEU A 101 -12.18 -5.08 8.65
CA LEU A 101 -10.86 -5.55 9.10
C LEU A 101 -10.91 -6.85 9.89
N LEU A 102 -12.07 -7.50 9.97
CA LEU A 102 -12.28 -8.77 10.67
C LEU A 102 -11.85 -8.75 12.15
N MET A 103 -11.79 -7.57 12.78
CA MET A 103 -11.34 -7.40 14.16
C MET A 103 -12.19 -8.23 15.13
N ASN A 104 -13.47 -8.43 14.84
CA ASN A 104 -14.36 -9.25 15.67
C ASN A 104 -13.86 -10.69 15.87
N ARG A 105 -13.11 -11.26 14.92
CA ARG A 105 -12.51 -12.61 15.05
C ARG A 105 -11.36 -12.65 16.06
N PHE A 106 -10.73 -11.52 16.35
CA PHE A 106 -9.63 -11.40 17.31
C PHE A 106 -10.11 -11.27 18.76
N ARG A 107 -11.42 -11.06 18.98
CA ARG A 107 -12.00 -10.85 20.33
C ARG A 107 -11.67 -12.00 21.28
N GLN A 108 -11.82 -13.24 20.82
CA GLN A 108 -11.57 -14.40 21.66
C GLN A 108 -10.13 -14.41 22.19
N PHE A 109 -9.14 -14.17 21.31
CA PHE A 109 -7.74 -14.09 21.71
C PHE A 109 -7.46 -12.90 22.64
N CYS A 110 -8.01 -11.72 22.34
CA CYS A 110 -7.79 -10.54 23.16
C CYS A 110 -8.34 -10.74 24.59
N ASN A 111 -9.49 -11.42 24.71
CA ASN A 111 -10.08 -11.75 26.00
C ASN A 111 -9.27 -12.80 26.78
N THR A 112 -8.77 -13.84 26.12
CA THR A 112 -8.02 -14.92 26.80
C THR A 112 -6.56 -14.59 27.07
N SER A 113 -5.95 -13.72 26.28
CA SER A 113 -4.55 -13.28 26.48
C SER A 113 -4.38 -12.31 27.65
N GLY A 114 -5.48 -11.78 28.20
CA GLY A 114 -5.45 -10.75 29.24
C GLY A 114 -5.05 -9.36 28.71
N ASN A 115 -4.94 -9.20 27.38
CA ASN A 115 -4.60 -7.95 26.73
C ASN A 115 -5.68 -7.58 25.69
N PRO A 116 -6.62 -6.69 26.06
CA PRO A 116 -7.73 -6.34 25.18
C PRO A 116 -7.34 -5.38 24.06
N LEU A 117 -6.14 -4.81 24.09
CA LEU A 117 -5.77 -3.69 23.23
C LEU A 117 -5.29 -4.15 21.85
N VAL A 118 -5.90 -3.56 20.82
CA VAL A 118 -5.44 -3.62 19.43
C VAL A 118 -5.15 -2.22 18.92
N ALA A 119 -4.36 -2.12 17.86
CA ALA A 119 -4.11 -0.86 17.18
C ALA A 119 -4.72 -0.84 15.79
N PHE A 120 -5.14 0.33 15.34
CA PHE A 120 -5.47 0.61 13.95
C PHE A 120 -4.65 1.80 13.46
N SER A 121 -3.98 1.60 12.33
CA SER A 121 -3.17 2.61 11.68
C SER A 121 -3.77 3.03 10.36
N SER A 122 -3.94 4.33 10.18
CA SER A 122 -4.49 4.90 8.95
C SER A 122 -3.87 6.26 8.63
N LYS A 123 -4.19 6.79 7.45
CA LYS A 123 -3.80 8.14 7.03
C LYS A 123 -2.27 8.39 7.13
N LEU A 124 -1.46 7.34 6.91
CA LEU A 124 0.00 7.48 6.77
C LEU A 124 0.29 8.13 5.42
N MET A 125 0.73 9.38 5.44
CA MET A 125 0.98 10.14 4.22
C MET A 125 2.12 11.13 4.38
N VAL A 126 2.80 11.38 3.28
CA VAL A 126 3.88 12.36 3.16
C VAL A 126 3.58 13.23 1.94
N SER A 127 3.72 14.54 2.14
CA SER A 127 3.60 15.54 1.09
C SER A 127 4.52 15.22 -0.09
N LYS A 128 4.06 15.48 -1.31
CA LYS A 128 4.71 15.06 -2.56
C LYS A 128 6.21 15.37 -2.63
N GLN A 129 6.61 16.54 -2.12
CA GLN A 129 7.98 17.05 -2.17
C GLN A 129 8.95 16.25 -1.29
N TYR A 130 8.43 15.65 -0.21
CA TYR A 130 9.21 14.89 0.77
C TYR A 130 9.01 13.37 0.63
N ARG A 131 8.29 12.91 -0.41
CA ARG A 131 8.21 11.47 -0.70
C ARG A 131 9.59 10.93 -1.08
N ASN A 132 9.88 9.71 -0.63
CA ASN A 132 11.22 9.10 -0.67
C ASN A 132 12.27 9.72 0.27
N SER A 133 11.90 10.66 1.13
CA SER A 133 12.72 11.02 2.31
C SER A 133 12.51 10.02 3.45
N ALA A 134 13.26 10.21 4.54
CA ALA A 134 13.09 9.44 5.77
C ALA A 134 11.72 9.62 6.47
N ALA A 135 10.90 10.62 6.10
CA ALA A 135 9.67 10.97 6.82
C ALA A 135 8.71 9.79 7.03
N LEU A 136 8.44 8.99 5.99
CA LEU A 136 7.54 7.83 6.09
C LEU A 136 8.09 6.80 7.06
N HIS A 137 9.38 6.49 6.96
CA HIS A 137 10.03 5.52 7.84
C HIS A 137 10.07 5.99 9.30
N LEU A 138 10.31 7.28 9.53
CA LEU A 138 10.33 7.88 10.86
C LEU A 138 8.94 7.91 11.50
N LEU A 139 7.89 8.27 10.75
CA LEU A 139 6.50 8.21 11.20
C LEU A 139 6.10 6.78 11.56
N SER A 140 6.33 5.83 10.65
CA SER A 140 6.02 4.42 10.87
C SER A 140 6.80 3.85 12.06
N ALA A 141 8.06 4.22 12.24
CA ALA A 141 8.86 3.78 13.39
C ALA A 141 8.31 4.35 14.71
N LYS A 142 7.80 5.59 14.71
CA LYS A 142 7.13 6.16 15.87
C LYS A 142 5.79 5.47 16.17
N GLY A 143 5.04 5.10 15.14
CA GLY A 143 3.85 4.24 15.29
C GLY A 143 4.19 2.89 15.92
N TYR A 144 5.24 2.23 15.44
CA TYR A 144 5.72 0.97 16.03
C TYR A 144 6.10 1.09 17.51
N GLU A 145 6.75 2.19 17.90
CA GLU A 145 7.03 2.49 19.32
C GLU A 145 5.75 2.56 20.16
N LEU A 146 4.68 3.18 19.65
CA LEU A 146 3.40 3.23 20.36
C LEU A 146 2.84 1.83 20.57
N TYR A 147 2.88 0.95 19.56
CA TYR A 147 2.39 -0.42 19.73
C TYR A 147 3.17 -1.16 20.81
N CYS A 148 4.50 -1.00 20.82
CA CYS A 148 5.36 -1.62 21.82
C CYS A 148 5.05 -1.10 23.24
N ASN A 149 4.91 0.22 23.39
CA ASN A 149 4.67 0.87 24.68
C ASN A 149 3.28 0.54 25.26
N HIS A 150 2.30 0.30 24.40
CA HIS A 150 0.95 -0.12 24.79
C HIS A 150 0.78 -1.65 24.78
N HIS A 151 1.87 -2.41 24.60
CA HIS A 151 1.86 -3.88 24.54
C HIS A 151 0.88 -4.45 23.50
N VAL A 152 0.58 -3.73 22.42
CA VAL A 152 -0.34 -4.20 21.38
C VAL A 152 0.28 -5.39 20.63
N HIS A 153 -0.50 -6.46 20.44
CA HIS A 153 -0.08 -7.60 19.64
C HIS A 153 -0.40 -7.44 18.14
N PHE A 154 -1.51 -6.78 17.83
CA PHE A 154 -2.04 -6.65 16.47
C PHE A 154 -2.27 -5.19 16.10
N ASN A 155 -1.60 -4.74 15.04
CA ASN A 155 -1.94 -3.46 14.39
C ASN A 155 -2.57 -3.70 13.02
N PHE A 156 -3.82 -3.27 12.86
CA PHE A 156 -4.60 -3.36 11.64
C PHE A 156 -4.40 -2.17 10.72
N GLY A 157 -4.61 -2.37 9.42
CA GLY A 157 -4.67 -1.32 8.43
C GLY A 157 -5.25 -1.83 7.10
N GLY A 158 -5.39 -0.92 6.14
CA GLY A 158 -5.78 -1.24 4.77
C GLY A 158 -5.10 -0.30 3.78
N CYS A 159 -4.80 -0.78 2.58
CA CYS A 159 -4.18 0.03 1.54
C CYS A 159 -4.59 -0.37 0.12
N ASN A 160 -4.47 0.56 -0.83
CA ASN A 160 -4.58 0.23 -2.25
C ASN A 160 -3.42 -0.70 -2.67
N PHE A 161 -3.63 -1.49 -3.71
CA PHE A 161 -2.72 -2.58 -4.09
C PHE A 161 -1.29 -2.12 -4.40
N TYR A 162 -1.09 -0.95 -5.02
CA TYR A 162 0.25 -0.39 -5.27
C TYR A 162 1.10 -0.13 -4.02
N LEU A 163 0.51 -0.14 -2.82
CA LEU A 163 1.21 0.04 -1.54
C LEU A 163 1.51 -1.28 -0.83
N LEU A 164 0.97 -2.42 -1.29
CA LEU A 164 1.14 -3.72 -0.60
C LEU A 164 2.62 -4.06 -0.41
N ARG A 165 3.44 -3.89 -1.46
CA ARG A 165 4.89 -4.12 -1.39
C ARG A 165 5.58 -3.28 -0.31
N LEU A 166 5.15 -2.03 -0.12
CA LEU A 166 5.66 -1.15 0.93
C LEU A 166 5.29 -1.68 2.32
N TYR A 167 4.03 -2.05 2.53
CA TYR A 167 3.57 -2.54 3.82
C TYR A 167 4.14 -3.92 4.18
N GLU A 168 4.33 -4.79 3.19
CA GLU A 168 5.04 -6.07 3.38
C GLU A 168 6.51 -5.83 3.77
N GLN A 169 7.19 -4.85 3.19
CA GLN A 169 8.54 -4.44 3.61
C GLN A 169 8.57 -3.84 5.01
N ILE A 170 7.52 -3.13 5.43
CA ILE A 170 7.38 -2.65 6.80
C ILE A 170 7.17 -3.82 7.79
N GLY A 171 6.71 -4.99 7.34
CA GLY A 171 6.47 -6.18 8.16
C GLY A 171 5.00 -6.55 8.35
N CYS A 172 4.11 -5.89 7.62
CA CYS A 172 2.70 -6.26 7.60
C CYS A 172 2.48 -7.50 6.73
N ARG A 173 1.47 -8.30 7.08
CA ARG A 173 0.95 -9.40 6.25
C ARG A 173 -0.42 -9.03 5.74
N ARG A 174 -0.71 -9.48 4.54
CA ARG A 174 -2.06 -9.51 3.97
C ARG A 174 -2.88 -10.60 4.67
N PHE A 175 -4.17 -10.39 4.85
CA PHE A 175 -5.07 -11.38 5.46
C PHE A 175 -6.53 -11.09 5.09
N GLY A 176 -7.38 -12.09 4.93
CA GLY A 176 -8.79 -11.86 4.60
C GLY A 176 -9.01 -11.30 3.19
N ARG A 177 -10.20 -10.71 2.96
CA ARG A 177 -10.64 -10.21 1.65
C ARG A 177 -10.48 -8.70 1.53
N SER A 178 -10.22 -8.24 0.30
CA SER A 178 -10.28 -6.82 -0.03
C SER A 178 -11.67 -6.24 0.27
N PHE A 179 -11.72 -4.96 0.61
CA PHE A 179 -12.95 -4.24 0.91
C PHE A 179 -12.96 -2.87 0.24
N GLU A 180 -14.13 -2.37 -0.09
CA GLU A 180 -14.27 -1.00 -0.59
C GLU A 180 -14.34 -0.01 0.56
N ASP A 181 -13.57 1.07 0.47
CA ASP A 181 -13.68 2.23 1.35
C ASP A 181 -14.17 3.44 0.53
N PRO A 182 -15.36 4.00 0.83
CA PRO A 182 -15.93 5.14 0.12
C PRO A 182 -14.94 6.30 -0.02
N GLY A 183 -14.62 6.66 -1.26
CA GLY A 183 -13.66 7.72 -1.60
C GLY A 183 -12.20 7.26 -1.73
N TYR A 184 -11.88 6.03 -1.31
CA TYR A 184 -10.53 5.44 -1.37
C TYR A 184 -10.42 4.23 -2.32
N GLY A 185 -11.56 3.67 -2.73
CA GLY A 185 -11.62 2.54 -3.67
C GLY A 185 -11.39 1.20 -2.99
N LEU A 186 -10.98 0.20 -3.75
CA LEU A 186 -10.68 -1.13 -3.22
C LEU A 186 -9.37 -1.11 -2.43
N LEU A 187 -9.45 -1.53 -1.16
CA LEU A 187 -8.33 -1.66 -0.25
C LEU A 187 -8.14 -3.13 0.11
N HIS A 188 -6.88 -3.52 0.28
CA HIS A 188 -6.55 -4.80 0.87
C HIS A 188 -6.24 -4.62 2.37
N PRO A 189 -6.90 -5.39 3.26
CA PRO A 189 -6.53 -5.43 4.68
C PRO A 189 -5.13 -5.99 4.88
N PHE A 190 -4.41 -5.41 5.84
CA PHE A 190 -3.15 -5.95 6.32
C PHE A 190 -3.05 -5.86 7.84
N ILE A 191 -2.20 -6.69 8.42
CA ILE A 191 -1.95 -6.77 9.84
C ILE A 191 -0.46 -6.81 10.13
N LEU A 192 -0.03 -6.06 11.13
CA LEU A 192 1.30 -6.18 11.71
C LEU A 192 1.19 -6.99 13.00
N LEU A 193 1.83 -8.16 13.02
CA LEU A 193 2.08 -8.92 14.24
C LEU A 193 3.29 -8.28 14.93
N VAL A 194 3.02 -7.49 15.98
CA VAL A 194 3.99 -6.55 16.56
C VAL A 194 5.21 -7.26 17.15
N ASP A 195 4.99 -8.48 17.64
CA ASP A 195 5.97 -9.32 18.34
C ASP A 195 6.62 -10.39 17.45
N ASP A 196 6.25 -10.51 16.17
CA ASP A 196 6.86 -11.47 15.23
C ASP A 196 8.22 -10.97 14.71
N ILE A 197 9.21 -10.98 15.59
CA ILE A 197 10.59 -10.54 15.30
C ILE A 197 11.18 -11.34 14.13
N SER A 198 10.91 -12.65 14.06
CA SER A 198 11.45 -13.54 13.03
C SER A 198 11.04 -13.07 11.65
N HIS A 199 9.77 -12.76 11.45
CA HIS A 199 9.31 -12.18 10.19
C HIS A 199 9.85 -10.78 9.95
N LEU A 200 9.85 -9.90 10.97
CA LEU A 200 10.41 -8.55 10.82
C LEU A 200 11.88 -8.60 10.36
N LYS A 201 12.65 -9.60 10.82
CA LYS A 201 14.00 -9.87 10.34
C LYS A 201 14.00 -10.36 8.88
N ALA A 202 13.15 -11.32 8.54
CA ALA A 202 13.08 -11.93 7.22
C ALA A 202 12.80 -10.91 6.11
N VAL A 203 11.81 -10.03 6.31
CA VAL A 203 11.47 -8.97 5.35
C VAL A 203 12.36 -7.74 5.42
N ARG A 204 13.40 -7.77 6.28
CA ARG A 204 14.31 -6.65 6.55
C ARG A 204 13.57 -5.37 6.95
N SER A 205 12.56 -5.53 7.80
CA SER A 205 11.71 -4.44 8.26
C SER A 205 12.53 -3.34 8.96
N PRO A 206 12.21 -2.05 8.74
CA PRO A 206 12.79 -0.96 9.51
C PRO A 206 12.51 -1.07 11.02
N PHE A 207 11.50 -1.85 11.42
CA PHE A 207 11.14 -2.05 12.83
C PHE A 207 12.06 -3.06 13.54
N PHE A 208 12.72 -3.95 12.80
CA PHE A 208 13.53 -5.03 13.38
C PHE A 208 14.59 -4.52 14.36
N ARG A 209 15.21 -3.37 14.08
CA ARG A 209 16.23 -2.77 14.95
C ARG A 209 15.70 -2.44 16.35
N LYS A 210 14.43 -2.04 16.46
CA LYS A 210 13.75 -1.78 17.74
C LYS A 210 13.18 -3.07 18.32
N ALA A 211 12.51 -3.88 17.48
CA ALA A 211 11.88 -5.13 17.88
C ALA A 211 12.86 -6.09 18.58
N ARG A 212 14.08 -6.26 18.04
CA ARG A 212 15.11 -7.17 18.58
C ARG A 212 15.60 -6.86 20.00
N LYS A 213 15.27 -5.69 20.54
CA LYS A 213 15.65 -5.26 21.90
C LYS A 213 14.57 -5.57 22.93
N ARG A 214 13.44 -6.11 22.52
CA ARG A 214 12.32 -6.42 23.40
C ARG A 214 12.52 -7.77 24.07
N GLU A 215 12.16 -7.84 25.34
CA GLU A 215 12.25 -9.04 26.18
C GLU A 215 10.85 -9.61 26.44
N GLY A 216 10.76 -10.87 26.87
CA GLY A 216 9.50 -11.49 27.30
C GLY A 216 8.48 -11.72 26.18
N LEU A 217 8.92 -11.80 24.92
CA LEU A 217 8.04 -12.02 23.79
C LEU A 217 7.58 -13.48 23.71
N ASN A 218 6.28 -13.66 23.48
CA ASN A 218 5.64 -14.96 23.31
C ASN A 218 5.11 -15.06 21.86
N SER A 219 5.29 -16.22 21.22
CA SER A 219 4.76 -16.52 19.89
C SER A 219 3.26 -16.74 19.86
N ALA A 220 2.57 -16.83 21.02
CA ALA A 220 1.15 -17.16 21.12
C ALA A 220 0.24 -16.33 20.20
N ALA A 221 0.47 -15.03 20.05
CA ALA A 221 -0.31 -14.17 19.16
C ALA A 221 -0.12 -14.54 17.68
N THR A 222 1.12 -14.85 17.30
CA THR A 222 1.47 -15.28 15.93
C THR A 222 0.92 -16.67 15.64
N ASP A 223 1.09 -17.61 16.56
CA ASP A 223 0.60 -18.98 16.42
C ASP A 223 -0.93 -19.01 16.32
N TRP A 224 -1.61 -18.25 17.18
CA TRP A 224 -3.06 -18.09 17.11
C TRP A 224 -3.49 -17.48 15.77
N PHE A 225 -2.80 -16.43 15.30
CA PHE A 225 -3.16 -15.77 14.04
C PHE A 225 -3.13 -16.73 12.85
N PHE A 226 -2.09 -17.56 12.72
CA PHE A 226 -1.99 -18.51 11.61
C PHE A 226 -2.96 -19.70 11.75
N ASN A 227 -3.39 -20.04 12.97
CA ASN A 227 -4.47 -21.01 13.17
C ASN A 227 -5.83 -20.44 12.76
N GLU A 228 -6.10 -19.17 13.06
CA GLU A 228 -7.37 -18.51 12.76
C GLU A 228 -7.48 -18.08 11.28
N PHE A 229 -6.36 -17.70 10.67
CA PHE A 229 -6.26 -17.20 9.29
C PHE A 229 -5.23 -18.01 8.48
N PRO A 230 -5.46 -19.31 8.24
CA PRO A 230 -4.51 -20.15 7.51
C PRO A 230 -4.26 -19.65 6.08
N GLU A 231 -5.21 -18.96 5.46
CA GLU A 231 -5.06 -18.33 4.15
C GLU A 231 -3.99 -17.23 4.12
N ALA A 232 -3.67 -16.60 5.25
CA ALA A 232 -2.62 -15.59 5.31
C ALA A 232 -1.22 -16.20 5.09
N ALA A 233 -1.05 -17.50 5.37
CA ALA A 233 0.22 -18.20 5.15
C ALA A 233 0.45 -18.58 3.68
N SER A 234 -0.60 -18.70 2.87
CA SER A 234 -0.49 -19.05 1.44
C SER A 234 -0.33 -17.85 0.53
N MET A 235 -0.49 -16.62 1.03
CA MET A 235 -0.32 -15.41 0.24
C MET A 235 1.17 -15.16 -0.10
N ILE A 236 1.45 -14.93 -1.37
CA ILE A 236 2.81 -14.65 -1.87
C ILE A 236 3.30 -13.30 -1.32
N ASN A 237 4.18 -13.30 -0.32
CA ASN A 237 4.75 -12.04 0.18
C ASN A 237 5.87 -11.56 -0.74
N SER A 238 5.76 -10.33 -1.25
CA SER A 238 6.71 -9.74 -2.21
C SER A 238 8.14 -9.54 -1.69
N GLN A 239 8.33 -9.62 -0.36
CA GLN A 239 9.63 -9.50 0.29
C GLN A 239 10.26 -10.86 0.67
N LEU A 240 9.47 -11.94 0.62
CA LEU A 240 9.93 -13.29 0.96
C LEU A 240 10.11 -14.17 -0.26
N VAL A 241 9.28 -14.00 -1.28
CA VAL A 241 9.44 -14.69 -2.57
C VAL A 241 10.76 -14.28 -3.21
N THR A 242 11.44 -15.23 -3.83
CA THR A 242 12.65 -14.97 -4.63
C THR A 242 12.28 -14.55 -6.06
N GLU A 243 13.27 -14.02 -6.79
CA GLU A 243 13.10 -13.65 -8.20
C GLU A 243 12.69 -14.85 -9.06
N GLY A 244 13.40 -15.99 -8.90
CA GLY A 244 13.10 -17.22 -9.62
C GLY A 244 11.73 -17.79 -9.29
N GLU A 245 11.37 -17.87 -8.00
CA GLU A 245 10.04 -18.35 -7.60
C GLU A 245 8.91 -17.47 -8.16
N LEU A 246 9.07 -16.15 -8.15
CA LEU A 246 8.07 -15.26 -8.74
C LEU A 246 7.97 -15.48 -10.25
N TRP A 247 9.10 -15.63 -10.93
CA TRP A 247 9.12 -15.89 -12.37
C TRP A 247 8.44 -17.21 -12.72
N ASP A 248 8.69 -18.28 -11.95
CA ASP A 248 8.05 -19.58 -12.12
C ASP A 248 6.53 -19.47 -11.93
N ILE A 249 6.09 -18.73 -10.90
CA ILE A 249 4.67 -18.46 -10.64
C ILE A 249 4.05 -17.73 -11.84
N VAL A 250 4.67 -16.67 -12.34
CA VAL A 250 4.15 -15.90 -13.48
C VAL A 250 4.11 -16.75 -14.76
N THR A 251 5.16 -17.54 -15.01
CA THR A 251 5.23 -18.47 -16.15
C THR A 251 4.13 -19.52 -16.10
N ASN A 252 3.79 -20.01 -14.90
CA ASN A 252 2.72 -20.98 -14.72
C ASN A 252 1.34 -20.48 -15.15
N TYR A 253 1.05 -19.17 -15.02
CA TYR A 253 -0.20 -18.59 -15.53
C TYR A 253 -0.33 -18.66 -17.05
N PHE A 254 0.80 -18.60 -17.76
CA PHE A 254 0.83 -18.52 -19.22
C PHE A 254 1.33 -19.80 -19.90
N ARG A 255 1.50 -20.91 -19.17
CA ARG A 255 2.06 -22.18 -19.67
C ARG A 255 1.41 -22.67 -20.98
N ALA A 256 0.12 -22.40 -21.19
CA ALA A 256 -0.61 -22.78 -22.41
C ALA A 256 -0.51 -21.77 -23.57
N SER A 257 -0.08 -20.54 -23.29
CA SER A 257 -0.08 -19.41 -24.25
C SER A 257 1.32 -18.98 -24.70
N GLY A 258 2.36 -19.28 -23.91
CA GLY A 258 3.75 -18.92 -24.20
C GLY A 258 4.49 -18.41 -22.97
N SER A 259 5.71 -17.91 -23.15
CA SER A 259 6.48 -17.27 -22.09
C SER A 259 5.92 -15.88 -21.73
N PRO A 260 6.07 -15.39 -20.49
CA PRO A 260 5.49 -14.12 -20.06
C PRO A 260 5.88 -12.92 -20.95
N GLU A 261 7.13 -12.84 -21.41
CA GLU A 261 7.63 -11.76 -22.26
C GLU A 261 7.06 -11.77 -23.69
N SER A 262 6.53 -12.92 -24.14
CA SER A 262 5.82 -13.05 -25.41
C SER A 262 4.33 -12.70 -25.29
N VAL A 263 3.71 -13.08 -24.17
CA VAL A 263 2.26 -12.94 -23.95
C VAL A 263 1.90 -11.55 -23.43
N ILE A 264 2.70 -11.00 -22.51
CA ILE A 264 2.42 -9.72 -21.86
C ILE A 264 3.01 -8.58 -22.71
N PRO A 265 2.19 -7.70 -23.31
CA PRO A 265 2.67 -6.68 -24.25
C PRO A 265 3.72 -5.74 -23.67
N VAL A 266 3.61 -5.39 -22.38
CA VAL A 266 4.57 -4.48 -21.74
C VAL A 266 5.98 -5.06 -21.66
N LEU A 267 6.13 -6.38 -21.69
CA LEU A 267 7.41 -7.07 -21.57
C LEU A 267 8.08 -7.37 -22.92
N ARG A 268 7.42 -7.05 -24.05
CA ARG A 268 7.96 -7.37 -25.38
C ARG A 268 9.32 -6.74 -25.61
N GLY A 269 10.23 -7.52 -26.21
CA GLY A 269 11.58 -7.07 -26.51
C GLY A 269 12.56 -7.11 -25.33
N LEU A 270 12.09 -7.46 -24.13
CA LEU A 270 12.95 -7.81 -23.01
C LEU A 270 13.36 -9.28 -23.12
N SER A 271 14.57 -9.60 -22.65
CA SER A 271 14.95 -10.97 -22.33
C SER A 271 14.19 -11.48 -21.10
N GLU A 272 14.14 -12.80 -20.94
CA GLU A 272 13.58 -13.46 -19.75
C GLU A 272 14.16 -12.90 -18.45
N THR A 273 15.48 -12.72 -18.39
CA THR A 273 16.16 -12.17 -17.20
C THR A 273 15.72 -10.73 -16.92
N GLU A 274 15.62 -9.88 -17.94
CA GLU A 274 15.19 -8.48 -17.76
C GLU A 274 13.72 -8.39 -17.33
N ALA A 275 12.85 -9.20 -17.93
CA ALA A 275 11.44 -9.29 -17.58
C ALA A 275 11.25 -9.77 -16.13
N SER A 276 11.97 -10.82 -15.73
CA SER A 276 11.97 -11.35 -14.36
C SER A 276 12.41 -10.30 -13.34
N ILE A 277 13.54 -9.64 -13.59
CA ILE A 277 14.06 -8.55 -12.75
C ILE A 277 13.03 -7.42 -12.59
N PHE A 278 12.38 -7.00 -13.69
CA PHE A 278 11.36 -5.94 -13.65
C PHE A 278 10.15 -6.33 -12.79
N LEU A 279 9.55 -7.50 -13.05
CA LEU A 279 8.38 -7.98 -12.31
C LEU A 279 8.73 -8.17 -10.82
N PHE A 280 9.89 -8.74 -10.51
CA PHE A 280 10.32 -8.98 -9.14
C PHE A 280 10.59 -7.71 -8.33
N ARG A 281 11.20 -6.69 -8.96
CA ARG A 281 11.56 -5.44 -8.26
C ARG A 281 10.36 -4.51 -8.06
N CYS A 282 9.39 -4.55 -8.97
CA CYS A 282 8.30 -3.57 -9.00
C CYS A 282 6.91 -4.14 -8.65
N GLY A 283 6.75 -5.46 -8.79
CA GLY A 283 5.45 -6.12 -8.74
C GLY A 283 5.05 -6.69 -7.38
N VAL A 284 3.75 -6.91 -7.27
CA VAL A 284 3.09 -7.75 -6.27
C VAL A 284 1.90 -8.45 -6.95
N ILE A 285 1.70 -9.74 -6.64
CA ILE A 285 0.52 -10.49 -7.11
C ILE A 285 -0.60 -10.33 -6.09
N VAL A 286 -1.79 -9.97 -6.57
CA VAL A 286 -2.97 -9.73 -5.75
C VAL A 286 -4.15 -10.55 -6.29
N GLN A 287 -4.89 -11.15 -5.37
CA GLN A 287 -6.13 -11.86 -5.67
C GLN A 287 -7.34 -10.93 -5.51
N CYS A 288 -8.24 -10.98 -6.49
CA CYS A 288 -9.54 -10.33 -6.47
C CYS A 288 -10.65 -11.37 -6.55
N HIS A 289 -11.76 -11.09 -5.89
CA HIS A 289 -12.95 -11.93 -5.86
C HIS A 289 -13.95 -11.48 -6.91
N ASP A 290 -14.91 -12.35 -7.24
CA ASP A 290 -16.04 -11.98 -8.08
C ASP A 290 -16.73 -10.71 -7.54
N LYS A 291 -17.00 -9.77 -8.45
CA LYS A 291 -17.61 -8.45 -8.20
C LYS A 291 -16.75 -7.43 -7.45
N ASP A 292 -15.48 -7.73 -7.19
CA ASP A 292 -14.57 -6.70 -6.68
C ASP A 292 -14.43 -5.59 -7.73
N ARG A 293 -14.74 -4.34 -7.36
CA ARG A 293 -14.50 -3.16 -8.18
C ARG A 293 -13.04 -2.73 -8.04
N ILE A 294 -12.18 -3.37 -8.80
CA ILE A 294 -10.73 -3.19 -8.78
C ILE A 294 -10.33 -1.73 -9.03
N ILE A 295 -10.99 -1.07 -9.98
CA ILE A 295 -10.71 0.33 -10.34
C ILE A 295 -12.01 1.11 -10.38
N THR A 296 -12.01 2.29 -9.75
CA THR A 296 -13.08 3.27 -9.85
C THR A 296 -12.68 4.42 -10.75
N ARG A 297 -13.55 4.76 -11.70
CA ARG A 297 -13.39 5.90 -12.60
C ARG A 297 -13.23 7.20 -11.83
N GLY A 298 -12.39 8.10 -12.36
CA GLY A 298 -12.13 9.43 -11.78
C GLY A 298 -11.03 9.44 -10.71
N LEU A 299 -10.64 8.27 -10.18
CA LEU A 299 -9.51 8.18 -9.26
C LEU A 299 -8.17 8.28 -10.01
N ILE A 300 -7.13 8.72 -9.29
CA ILE A 300 -5.75 8.71 -9.81
C ILE A 300 -5.16 7.31 -9.69
N SER A 301 -4.51 6.87 -10.77
CA SER A 301 -3.69 5.67 -10.84
C SER A 301 -2.25 5.96 -10.44
N GLU A 302 -1.69 5.12 -9.57
CA GLU A 302 -0.28 5.11 -9.18
C GLU A 302 0.39 3.77 -9.56
N GLU A 303 -0.20 3.05 -10.52
CA GLU A 303 0.20 1.69 -10.85
C GLU A 303 -0.02 1.33 -12.32
N LEU A 304 0.56 0.19 -12.70
CA LEU A 304 0.18 -0.56 -13.89
C LEU A 304 -0.37 -1.91 -13.43
N ASN A 305 -1.57 -2.26 -13.90
CA ASN A 305 -2.19 -3.55 -13.61
C ASN A 305 -2.10 -4.45 -14.82
N ILE A 306 -1.70 -5.71 -14.62
CA ILE A 306 -1.63 -6.75 -15.64
C ILE A 306 -2.45 -7.95 -15.15
N LEU A 307 -3.42 -8.39 -15.94
CA LEU A 307 -4.24 -9.55 -15.59
C LEU A 307 -3.43 -10.84 -15.80
N LEU A 308 -3.29 -11.67 -14.75
CA LEU A 308 -2.60 -12.97 -14.83
C LEU A 308 -3.58 -14.12 -15.04
N SER A 309 -4.73 -14.10 -14.35
CA SER A 309 -5.77 -15.13 -14.44
C SER A 309 -7.16 -14.53 -14.19
N GLY A 310 -8.21 -15.19 -14.68
CA GLY A 310 -9.59 -14.74 -14.53
C GLY A 310 -10.06 -13.78 -15.63
N ARG A 311 -11.14 -13.03 -15.35
CA ARG A 311 -11.80 -12.11 -16.28
C ARG A 311 -12.16 -10.81 -15.59
N ILE A 312 -11.85 -9.69 -16.24
CA ILE A 312 -12.22 -8.36 -15.77
C ILE A 312 -13.07 -7.68 -16.83
N VAL A 313 -14.14 -7.01 -16.41
CA VAL A 313 -15.00 -6.22 -17.27
C VAL A 313 -14.70 -4.74 -17.04
N ALA A 314 -14.35 -4.03 -18.10
CA ALA A 314 -14.28 -2.57 -18.08
C ALA A 314 -15.62 -1.98 -18.55
N SER A 315 -16.06 -0.89 -17.93
CA SER A 315 -17.32 -0.22 -18.29
C SER A 315 -17.24 1.31 -18.23
N LYS A 316 -17.98 1.98 -19.13
CA LYS A 316 -18.14 3.44 -19.19
C LYS A 316 -19.58 3.86 -18.87
N HIS A 317 -20.01 3.87 -17.60
CA HIS A 317 -21.28 4.47 -17.09
C HIS A 317 -22.64 4.03 -17.70
N LEU A 318 -22.67 3.49 -18.92
CA LEU A 318 -23.83 3.03 -19.67
C LEU A 318 -23.62 1.55 -19.94
N LEU A 319 -24.64 0.75 -19.62
CA LEU A 319 -24.63 -0.73 -19.62
C LEU A 319 -24.23 -1.41 -20.94
N GLN A 320 -24.02 -0.65 -22.03
CA GLN A 320 -23.81 -1.18 -23.37
C GLN A 320 -22.34 -1.27 -23.80
N ASP A 321 -21.43 -0.44 -23.27
CA ASP A 321 -20.00 -0.49 -23.61
C ASP A 321 -19.21 -1.25 -22.54
N LYS A 322 -19.27 -2.58 -22.60
CA LYS A 322 -18.46 -3.48 -21.78
C LYS A 322 -17.36 -4.11 -22.62
N SER A 323 -16.10 -3.93 -22.21
CA SER A 323 -14.97 -4.63 -22.81
C SER A 323 -14.41 -5.66 -21.83
N LEU A 324 -14.16 -6.87 -22.33
CA LEU A 324 -13.54 -7.93 -21.56
C LEU A 324 -12.01 -7.79 -21.62
N ILE A 325 -11.37 -7.83 -20.45
CA ILE A 325 -9.92 -7.92 -20.31
C ILE A 325 -9.54 -9.39 -20.10
N LEU A 326 -8.55 -9.85 -20.86
CA LEU A 326 -8.05 -11.22 -20.86
C LEU A 326 -6.66 -11.31 -20.21
N PRO A 327 -6.27 -12.49 -19.70
CA PRO A 327 -4.91 -12.72 -19.19
C PRO A 327 -3.82 -12.24 -20.16
N GLY A 328 -2.79 -11.61 -19.61
CA GLY A 328 -1.67 -10.99 -20.32
C GLY A 328 -1.90 -9.52 -20.65
N GLN A 329 -3.15 -9.05 -20.69
CA GLN A 329 -3.47 -7.66 -21.00
C GLN A 329 -3.26 -6.76 -19.78
N SER A 330 -2.80 -5.53 -20.04
CA SER A 330 -2.83 -4.46 -19.06
C SER A 330 -4.18 -3.75 -19.05
N PHE A 331 -4.55 -3.17 -17.90
CA PHE A 331 -5.83 -2.47 -17.77
C PHE A 331 -5.75 -1.30 -16.78
N GLY A 332 -6.74 -0.41 -16.88
CA GLY A 332 -6.75 0.87 -16.18
C GLY A 332 -5.83 1.92 -16.80
N ALA A 333 -5.89 3.12 -16.27
CA ALA A 333 -4.95 4.18 -16.60
C ALA A 333 -3.56 3.84 -16.04
N ILE A 334 -2.51 4.09 -16.82
CA ILE A 334 -1.14 3.70 -16.50
C ILE A 334 -0.46 4.81 -15.69
N GLY A 335 -0.29 4.58 -14.37
CA GLY A 335 0.24 5.56 -13.42
C GLY A 335 1.77 5.60 -13.29
N LEU A 336 2.54 4.85 -14.10
CA LEU A 336 3.99 4.70 -13.90
C LEU A 336 4.78 5.99 -14.18
N SER A 337 4.47 6.72 -15.25
CA SER A 337 5.23 7.92 -15.66
C SER A 337 4.68 9.21 -15.03
N GLY A 338 3.38 9.26 -14.75
CA GLY A 338 2.65 10.48 -14.45
C GLY A 338 1.35 10.18 -13.70
N PRO A 339 0.74 11.18 -13.03
CA PRO A 339 -0.62 11.02 -12.55
C PRO A 339 -1.53 10.73 -13.75
N ALA A 340 -2.23 9.60 -13.72
CA ALA A 340 -3.16 9.20 -14.76
C ALA A 340 -4.54 9.02 -14.12
N ILE A 341 -5.59 9.57 -14.74
CA ILE A 341 -6.96 9.48 -14.22
C ILE A 341 -7.66 8.28 -14.84
N GLN A 342 -8.28 7.46 -14.00
CA GLN A 342 -9.06 6.31 -14.43
C GLN A 342 -10.26 6.75 -15.27
N GLN A 343 -10.33 6.27 -16.52
CA GLN A 343 -11.39 6.64 -17.47
C GLN A 343 -12.59 5.69 -17.44
N MET A 344 -12.43 4.51 -16.85
CA MET A 344 -13.42 3.44 -16.81
C MET A 344 -13.41 2.79 -15.42
N ASP A 345 -14.52 2.18 -15.07
CA ASP A 345 -14.61 1.27 -13.94
C ASP A 345 -14.18 -0.13 -14.39
N PHE A 346 -13.45 -0.85 -13.53
CA PHE A 346 -13.06 -2.24 -13.78
C PHE A 346 -13.52 -3.11 -12.63
N GLU A 347 -14.27 -4.17 -12.97
CA GLU A 347 -14.85 -5.12 -12.03
C GLU A 347 -14.40 -6.54 -12.39
N ALA A 348 -14.07 -7.34 -11.39
CA ALA A 348 -13.78 -8.75 -11.56
C ALA A 348 -15.08 -9.51 -11.88
N ALA A 349 -15.16 -10.12 -13.07
CA ALA A 349 -16.30 -10.96 -13.47
C ALA A 349 -16.16 -12.42 -13.06
N THR A 350 -14.95 -12.81 -12.64
CA THR A 350 -14.62 -14.08 -11.99
C THR A 350 -13.55 -13.78 -10.94
N PRO A 351 -13.25 -14.71 -10.02
CA PRO A 351 -11.99 -14.63 -9.28
C PRO A 351 -10.83 -14.40 -10.25
N ALA A 352 -9.95 -13.48 -9.91
CA ALA A 352 -8.90 -12.99 -10.79
C ALA A 352 -7.62 -12.73 -10.01
N GLU A 353 -6.48 -12.91 -10.67
CA GLU A 353 -5.18 -12.58 -10.10
C GLU A 353 -4.48 -11.55 -10.99
N ILE A 354 -3.92 -10.54 -10.35
CA ILE A 354 -3.41 -9.34 -11.00
C ILE A 354 -1.98 -9.12 -10.53
N MET A 355 -1.08 -8.88 -11.47
CA MET A 355 0.23 -8.30 -11.19
C MET A 355 0.08 -6.79 -11.13
N VAL A 356 0.37 -6.21 -9.97
CA VAL A 356 0.31 -4.76 -9.74
C VAL A 356 1.74 -4.22 -9.67
N ILE A 357 2.09 -3.36 -10.62
CA ILE A 357 3.40 -2.70 -10.69
C ILE A 357 3.27 -1.31 -10.08
N SER A 358 3.95 -1.10 -8.95
CA SER A 358 3.87 0.17 -8.20
C SER A 358 4.74 1.25 -8.83
N ARG A 359 4.20 2.45 -9.04
CA ARG A 359 4.97 3.61 -9.53
C ARG A 359 6.17 3.94 -8.66
N GLN A 360 6.02 3.84 -7.34
CA GLN A 360 7.11 4.17 -6.41
C GLN A 360 8.32 3.25 -6.65
N TYR A 361 8.08 1.96 -6.82
CA TYR A 361 9.14 0.98 -7.07
C TYR A 361 9.65 1.10 -8.50
N PHE A 362 8.78 1.36 -9.48
CA PHE A 362 9.20 1.61 -10.85
C PHE A 362 10.15 2.81 -10.96
N ARG A 363 9.89 3.91 -10.24
CA ARG A 363 10.81 5.07 -10.22
C ARG A 363 12.21 4.71 -9.72
N LYS A 364 12.30 3.93 -8.63
CA LYS A 364 13.59 3.44 -8.11
C LYS A 364 14.25 2.49 -9.12
N PHE A 365 13.44 1.63 -9.74
CA PHE A 365 13.87 0.70 -10.77
C PHE A 365 14.45 1.42 -11.99
N SER A 366 13.82 2.48 -12.50
CA SER A 366 14.29 3.23 -13.67
C SER A 366 15.66 3.89 -13.44
N VAL A 367 16.02 4.18 -12.20
CA VAL A 367 17.37 4.68 -11.87
C VAL A 367 18.40 3.54 -11.89
N ALA A 368 18.03 2.36 -11.38
CA ALA A 368 18.94 1.21 -11.30
C ALA A 368 19.08 0.45 -12.64
N TYR A 369 18.03 0.44 -13.47
CA TYR A 369 17.93 -0.32 -14.72
C TYR A 369 17.30 0.56 -15.83
N PRO A 370 17.98 1.62 -16.27
CA PRO A 370 17.42 2.61 -17.19
C PRO A 370 17.03 2.01 -18.55
N ASP A 371 17.80 1.07 -19.09
CA ASP A 371 17.53 0.47 -20.40
C ASP A 371 16.25 -0.39 -20.38
N ILE A 372 16.11 -1.25 -19.37
CA ILE A 372 14.89 -2.04 -19.16
C ILE A 372 13.68 -1.11 -19.00
N ALA A 373 13.80 -0.08 -18.14
CA ALA A 373 12.72 0.87 -17.91
C ALA A 373 12.33 1.65 -19.17
N ASN A 374 13.29 2.02 -20.03
CA ASN A 374 13.02 2.69 -21.30
C ASN A 374 12.22 1.80 -22.25
N THR A 375 12.58 0.52 -22.37
CA THR A 375 11.83 -0.46 -23.18
C THR A 375 10.40 -0.61 -22.66
N ILE A 376 10.21 -0.76 -21.34
CA ILE A 376 8.88 -0.78 -20.70
C ILE A 376 8.07 0.48 -21.07
N LEU A 377 8.66 1.67 -20.94
CA LEU A 377 7.98 2.93 -21.24
C LEU A 377 7.65 3.11 -22.73
N GLN A 378 8.45 2.55 -23.64
CA GLN A 378 8.14 2.52 -25.06
C GLN A 378 6.96 1.60 -25.33
N ASN A 379 6.94 0.41 -24.72
CA ASN A 379 5.85 -0.56 -24.85
C ASN A 379 4.50 -0.04 -24.32
N LEU A 380 4.51 0.86 -23.33
CA LEU A 380 3.29 1.48 -22.79
C LEU A 380 2.73 2.62 -23.64
N LYS A 381 3.48 3.10 -24.64
CA LYS A 381 3.04 4.16 -25.58
C LYS A 381 2.44 3.60 -26.87
N MET A 382 2.70 2.32 -27.15
CA MET A 382 2.11 1.57 -28.27
C MET A 382 0.73 1.05 -27.87
#